data_AF-A0A8H8JR80-F1
#
_entry.id   AF-A0A8H8JR80-F1
#
_cell.length_a   1.000
_cell.length_b   1.000
_cell.length_c   1.000
_cell.angle_alpha   90.00
_cell.angle_beta   90.00
_cell.angle_gamma   90.00
#
_symmetry.space_group_name_H-M   'P 1'
#
loop_
_entity.id
_entity.type
_entity.pdbx_description
1 polymer ?
#
loop_
_entity_poly.entity_id
_entity_poly.type
_entity_poly.pdbx_seq_one_letter_code
_entity_poly.pdbx_strand_id
1 'polypeptide(L)'
;MPSVAVLLLTVTTLIFGVFYQVCLAPVLEVGGAFRRIEPLNTDRCEAVEELKACEKLVVHPSGRVYLACTPTPQDRLLWMPAANNLNATAFRARNDPDYVATYDPSTRAVTKLQVTNFDDPRGLSVHGMDVVPDENDRDLLWVYVVNHRPPLDSTIDAALVGADSAVEIFKTRLGASTMEWVTTVEDPSIMLTPNDVMGGANGQEFWVTNDSAMKVGLMRMFHLLFRVKATWVGYCHVKSGCKIAVDKLYSSNGIVRHPDGSVWISSSAVGGDIFIYEQQADKTLVQTEVVHVGGGLDNLGLADGSIIASVAPKLLHFIFKSSHNPSVPSAAAAYRISLNTGKSSYFGEKYKVEKLFEDDGSVFGSAPTTAGMHGNTLYLHGIIAPHLLVCKI
;
A
#
# COMPACT_ATOMS: atom_id res chain seq x y z
N MET A 1 55.59 -6.58 -11.11
CA MET A 1 54.42 -5.75 -11.46
C MET A 1 53.39 -6.67 -12.10
N PRO A 2 52.11 -6.68 -11.68
CA PRO A 2 51.10 -7.48 -12.35
C PRO A 2 51.03 -7.09 -13.83
N SER A 3 50.83 -8.06 -14.72
CA SER A 3 50.66 -7.74 -16.14
C SER A 3 49.40 -6.89 -16.32
N VAL A 4 49.37 -6.06 -17.37
CA VAL A 4 48.19 -5.23 -17.69
C VAL A 4 46.92 -6.10 -17.80
N ALA A 5 47.04 -7.33 -18.30
CA ALA A 5 45.95 -8.28 -18.37
C ALA A 5 45.42 -8.71 -17.00
N VAL A 6 46.31 -8.96 -16.02
CA VAL A 6 45.92 -9.30 -14.64
C VAL A 6 45.24 -8.11 -13.96
N LEU A 7 45.73 -6.88 -14.20
CA LEU A 7 45.11 -5.67 -13.67
C LEU A 7 43.70 -5.48 -14.23
N LEU A 8 43.53 -5.59 -15.56
CA LEU A 8 42.22 -5.46 -16.21
C LEU A 8 41.23 -6.51 -15.71
N LEU A 9 41.63 -7.78 -15.63
CA LEU A 9 40.77 -8.85 -15.11
C LEU A 9 40.34 -8.59 -13.67
N THR A 10 41.26 -8.10 -12.83
CA THR A 10 40.96 -7.78 -11.42
C THR A 10 39.94 -6.64 -11.32
N VAL A 11 40.14 -5.56 -12.06
CA VAL A 11 39.22 -4.42 -12.10
C VAL A 11 37.84 -4.84 -12.61
N THR A 12 37.79 -5.61 -13.71
CA THR A 12 36.54 -6.11 -14.27
C THR A 12 35.80 -7.01 -13.28
N THR A 13 36.51 -7.93 -12.61
CA THR A 13 35.92 -8.81 -11.58
C THR A 13 35.38 -8.01 -10.41
N LEU A 14 36.12 -6.99 -9.95
CA LEU A 14 35.68 -6.10 -8.88
C LEU A 14 34.40 -5.33 -9.27
N ILE A 15 34.36 -4.77 -10.49
CA ILE A 15 33.17 -4.07 -11.01
C ILE A 15 31.97 -5.00 -11.04
N PHE A 16 32.13 -6.22 -11.58
CA PHE A 16 31.05 -7.20 -11.61
C PHE A 16 30.63 -7.66 -10.21
N GLY A 17 31.57 -7.85 -9.30
CA GLY A 17 31.29 -8.21 -7.91
C GLY A 17 30.49 -7.13 -7.17
N VAL A 18 30.88 -5.86 -7.33
CA VAL A 18 30.14 -4.72 -6.77
C VAL A 18 28.76 -4.59 -7.40
N PHE A 19 28.67 -4.70 -8.72
CA PHE A 19 27.37 -4.67 -9.42
C PHE A 19 26.45 -5.79 -8.96
N TYR A 20 26.98 -7.01 -8.83
CA TYR A 20 26.22 -8.15 -8.30
C TYR A 20 25.72 -7.85 -6.88
N GLN A 21 26.61 -7.45 -5.97
CA GLN A 21 26.29 -7.26 -4.56
C GLN A 21 25.33 -6.08 -4.31
N VAL A 22 25.50 -4.98 -5.05
CA VAL A 22 24.78 -3.71 -4.79
C VAL A 22 23.51 -3.60 -5.63
N CYS A 23 23.50 -4.15 -6.84
CA CYS A 23 22.36 -4.02 -7.76
C CYS A 23 21.59 -5.33 -7.88
N LEU A 24 22.24 -6.45 -8.20
CA LEU A 24 21.53 -7.67 -8.59
C LEU A 24 21.07 -8.53 -7.41
N ALA A 25 21.91 -8.74 -6.40
CA ALA A 25 21.62 -9.61 -5.26
C ALA A 25 20.40 -9.13 -4.46
N PRO A 26 20.25 -7.84 -4.09
CA PRO A 26 19.05 -7.35 -3.43
C PRO A 26 17.80 -7.60 -4.28
N VAL A 27 17.91 -7.40 -5.61
CA VAL A 27 16.82 -7.63 -6.56
C VAL A 27 16.38 -9.08 -6.58
N LEU A 28 17.32 -10.03 -6.60
CA LEU A 28 17.01 -11.46 -6.60
C LEU A 28 16.46 -11.94 -5.26
N GLU A 29 16.99 -11.43 -4.15
CA GLU A 29 16.61 -11.81 -2.79
C GLU A 29 15.18 -11.35 -2.47
N VAL A 30 14.94 -10.04 -2.51
CA VAL A 30 13.61 -9.47 -2.22
C VAL A 30 12.63 -9.79 -3.35
N GLY A 31 13.12 -9.93 -4.58
CA GLY A 31 12.35 -10.42 -5.72
C GLY A 31 11.87 -11.87 -5.57
N GLY A 32 12.44 -12.62 -4.63
CA GLY A 32 12.06 -13.99 -4.31
C GLY A 32 12.44 -15.01 -5.38
N ALA A 33 13.45 -14.72 -6.22
CA ALA A 33 13.85 -15.58 -7.34
C ALA A 33 14.21 -17.01 -6.89
N PHE A 34 14.79 -17.13 -5.69
CA PHE A 34 15.19 -18.42 -5.10
C PHE A 34 14.40 -18.77 -3.83
N ARG A 35 13.36 -17.99 -3.50
CA ARG A 35 12.59 -18.18 -2.27
C ARG A 35 11.68 -19.41 -2.40
N ARG A 36 11.86 -20.35 -1.48
CA ARG A 36 10.92 -21.45 -1.25
C ARG A 36 9.81 -20.95 -0.33
N ILE A 37 8.58 -21.29 -0.67
CA ILE A 37 7.40 -20.91 0.10
C ILE A 37 6.96 -22.13 0.88
N GLU A 38 6.84 -21.97 2.19
CA GLU A 38 6.40 -22.99 3.11
C GLU A 38 5.07 -22.51 3.71
N PRO A 39 3.94 -23.13 3.36
CA PRO A 39 2.64 -22.69 3.86
C PRO A 39 2.60 -22.60 5.39
N LEU A 40 2.09 -21.49 5.90
CA LEU A 40 1.94 -21.21 7.33
C LEU A 40 0.56 -20.63 7.60
N ASN A 41 -0.19 -21.25 8.51
CA ASN A 41 -1.53 -20.82 8.93
C ASN A 41 -2.54 -20.66 7.79
N THR A 42 -2.45 -21.52 6.77
CA THR A 42 -3.34 -21.54 5.59
C THR A 42 -4.56 -22.45 5.75
N ASP A 43 -4.62 -23.24 6.81
CA ASP A 43 -5.61 -24.29 7.07
C ASP A 43 -6.95 -23.78 7.61
N ARG A 44 -6.96 -22.58 8.22
CA ARG A 44 -8.14 -21.97 8.84
C ARG A 44 -8.49 -20.64 8.19
N CYS A 45 -8.62 -20.64 6.87
CA CYS A 45 -8.95 -19.46 6.09
C CYS A 45 -10.29 -19.63 5.34
N GLU A 46 -11.05 -18.54 5.27
CA GLU A 46 -12.29 -18.43 4.50
C GLU A 46 -12.19 -17.26 3.50
N ALA A 47 -12.72 -17.46 2.30
CA ALA A 47 -12.80 -16.43 1.27
C ALA A 47 -14.15 -15.70 1.32
N VAL A 48 -14.11 -14.37 1.20
CA VAL A 48 -15.30 -13.52 1.03
C VAL A 48 -15.29 -13.01 -0.42
N GLU A 49 -15.93 -13.78 -1.30
CA GLU A 49 -15.91 -13.64 -2.76
C GLU A 49 -16.61 -12.37 -3.28
N GLU A 50 -17.44 -11.72 -2.46
CA GLU A 50 -18.12 -10.47 -2.78
C GLU A 50 -17.18 -9.26 -2.84
N LEU A 51 -16.02 -9.34 -2.16
CA LEU A 51 -15.03 -8.28 -2.07
C LEU A 51 -13.87 -8.60 -3.00
N LYS A 52 -13.66 -7.77 -4.02
CA LYS A 52 -12.67 -8.04 -5.08
C LYS A 52 -11.72 -6.87 -5.24
N ALA A 53 -10.47 -7.21 -5.50
CA ALA A 53 -9.43 -6.28 -5.91
C ALA A 53 -9.34 -5.01 -5.02
N CYS A 54 -9.53 -5.21 -3.70
CA CYS A 54 -9.39 -4.16 -2.72
C CYS A 54 -7.90 -3.98 -2.41
N GLU A 55 -7.37 -2.82 -2.79
CA GLU A 55 -5.94 -2.55 -2.68
C GLU A 55 -5.55 -2.23 -1.22
N LYS A 56 -6.44 -1.55 -0.50
CA LYS A 56 -6.30 -1.20 0.91
C LYS A 56 -7.47 -1.70 1.75
N LEU A 57 -7.16 -2.17 2.96
CA LEU A 57 -8.11 -2.37 4.05
C LEU A 57 -7.68 -1.64 5.32
N VAL A 58 -8.66 -1.29 6.15
CA VAL A 58 -8.46 -0.72 7.49
C VAL A 58 -9.32 -1.52 8.47
N VAL A 59 -8.70 -2.04 9.52
CA VAL A 59 -9.40 -2.78 10.57
C VAL A 59 -9.72 -1.80 11.72
N HIS A 60 -11.00 -1.46 11.87
CA HIS A 60 -11.46 -0.59 12.94
C HIS A 60 -11.36 -1.30 14.29
N PRO A 61 -11.12 -0.61 15.43
CA PRO A 61 -11.07 -1.22 16.76
C PRO A 61 -12.31 -2.01 17.20
N SER A 62 -13.46 -1.80 16.56
CA SER A 62 -14.67 -2.62 16.77
C SER A 62 -14.62 -4.00 16.09
N GLY A 63 -13.58 -4.27 15.29
CA GLY A 63 -13.43 -5.46 14.47
C GLY A 63 -14.02 -5.36 13.06
N ARG A 64 -14.76 -4.29 12.74
CA ARG A 64 -15.27 -4.05 11.38
C ARG A 64 -14.11 -3.70 10.45
N VAL A 65 -14.12 -4.25 9.25
CA VAL A 65 -13.08 -4.01 8.24
C VAL A 65 -13.65 -3.09 7.16
N TYR A 66 -12.92 -2.03 6.81
CA TYR A 66 -13.23 -1.12 5.72
C TYR A 66 -12.29 -1.43 4.55
N LEU A 67 -12.80 -1.47 3.31
CA LEU A 67 -12.02 -1.88 2.14
C LEU A 67 -12.28 -0.94 0.96
N ALA A 68 -11.20 -0.56 0.25
CA ALA A 68 -11.24 0.24 -0.96
C ALA A 68 -11.13 -0.68 -2.19
N CYS A 69 -12.27 -0.97 -2.83
CA CYS A 69 -12.44 -2.07 -3.77
C CYS A 69 -12.84 -1.61 -5.18
N THR A 70 -12.71 -2.54 -6.13
CA THR A 70 -13.24 -2.39 -7.49
C THR A 70 -14.16 -3.59 -7.81
N PRO A 71 -15.06 -3.51 -8.80
CA PRO A 71 -15.98 -4.60 -9.12
C PRO A 71 -15.26 -5.90 -9.50
N THR A 72 -14.17 -5.81 -10.27
CA THR A 72 -13.41 -6.99 -10.73
C THR A 72 -11.90 -6.76 -10.73
N PRO A 73 -11.06 -7.81 -10.58
CA PRO A 73 -9.62 -7.68 -10.76
C PRO A 73 -9.19 -7.15 -12.14
N GLN A 74 -9.99 -7.41 -13.19
CA GLN A 74 -9.72 -6.93 -14.54
C GLN A 74 -9.80 -5.41 -14.64
N ASP A 75 -10.61 -4.75 -13.81
CA ASP A 75 -10.75 -3.29 -13.83
C ASP A 75 -9.44 -2.58 -13.47
N ARG A 76 -8.61 -3.18 -12.61
CA ARG A 76 -7.26 -2.66 -12.29
C ARG A 76 -6.28 -2.76 -13.46
N LEU A 77 -6.51 -3.69 -14.40
CA LEU A 77 -5.71 -3.80 -15.62
C LEU A 77 -6.06 -2.68 -16.62
N LEU A 78 -7.27 -2.15 -16.53
CA LEU A 78 -7.69 -0.99 -17.32
C LEU A 78 -7.13 0.29 -16.72
N TRP A 79 -7.29 0.45 -15.41
CA TRP A 79 -6.96 1.69 -14.72
C TRP A 79 -6.41 1.46 -13.32
N MET A 80 -5.10 1.67 -13.20
CA MET A 80 -4.37 1.69 -11.95
C MET A 80 -3.05 2.43 -12.21
N PRO A 81 -3.02 3.76 -12.00
CA PRO A 81 -1.83 4.57 -12.32
C PRO A 81 -0.57 4.12 -11.59
N ALA A 82 -0.70 3.58 -10.37
CA ALA A 82 0.40 3.01 -9.60
C ALA A 82 1.12 1.90 -10.39
N ALA A 83 0.35 1.08 -11.11
CA ALA A 83 0.82 -0.01 -11.97
C ALA A 83 1.04 0.42 -13.45
N ASN A 84 0.94 1.72 -13.76
CA ASN A 84 1.05 2.27 -15.12
C ASN A 84 -0.04 1.75 -16.10
N ASN A 85 -1.19 1.33 -15.57
CA ASN A 85 -2.39 1.01 -16.36
C ASN A 85 -3.23 2.28 -16.49
N LEU A 86 -3.30 2.84 -17.71
CA LEU A 86 -3.81 4.19 -17.98
C LEU A 86 -4.87 4.22 -19.09
N ASN A 87 -5.67 3.16 -19.23
CA ASN A 87 -6.74 3.11 -20.23
C ASN A 87 -8.00 3.85 -19.73
N ALA A 88 -7.96 5.18 -19.78
CA ALA A 88 -9.05 6.06 -19.32
C ALA A 88 -10.36 5.80 -20.07
N THR A 89 -10.31 5.51 -21.38
CA THR A 89 -11.50 5.25 -22.19
C THR A 89 -12.22 3.99 -21.72
N ALA A 90 -11.50 2.88 -21.50
CA ALA A 90 -12.10 1.65 -21.02
C ALA A 90 -12.61 1.79 -19.58
N PHE A 91 -11.88 2.51 -18.72
CA PHE A 91 -12.33 2.80 -17.36
C PHE A 91 -13.66 3.53 -17.31
N ARG A 92 -13.83 4.56 -18.15
CA ARG A 92 -15.06 5.35 -18.26
C ARG A 92 -16.24 4.57 -18.83
N ALA A 93 -15.97 3.54 -19.63
CA ALA A 93 -16.98 2.71 -20.26
C ALA A 93 -17.52 1.60 -19.33
N ARG A 94 -16.97 1.47 -18.11
CA ARG A 94 -17.46 0.48 -17.13
C ARG A 94 -18.85 0.85 -16.63
N ASN A 95 -19.64 -0.17 -16.34
CA ASN A 95 -20.98 -0.01 -15.75
C ASN A 95 -20.92 0.21 -14.24
N ASP A 96 -20.00 -0.47 -13.56
CA ASP A 96 -19.87 -0.45 -12.10
C ASP A 96 -18.65 0.39 -11.68
N PRO A 97 -18.81 1.37 -10.79
CA PRO A 97 -17.70 2.17 -10.28
C PRO A 97 -16.91 1.42 -9.21
N ASP A 98 -15.72 1.93 -8.89
CA ASP A 98 -15.03 1.55 -7.66
C ASP A 98 -15.82 2.00 -6.44
N TYR A 99 -15.61 1.34 -5.30
CA TYR A 99 -16.42 1.54 -4.10
C TYR A 99 -15.63 1.32 -2.82
N VAL A 100 -16.12 1.90 -1.73
CA VAL A 100 -15.70 1.54 -0.37
C VAL A 100 -16.73 0.57 0.20
N ALA A 101 -16.29 -0.51 0.83
CA ALA A 101 -17.14 -1.49 1.48
C ALA A 101 -16.75 -1.70 2.95
N THR A 102 -17.68 -2.26 3.72
CA THR A 102 -17.39 -2.80 5.04
C THR A 102 -17.65 -4.29 5.09
N TYR A 103 -16.85 -5.00 5.88
CA TYR A 103 -17.08 -6.38 6.27
C TYR A 103 -17.25 -6.48 7.79
N ASP A 104 -18.34 -7.08 8.22
CA ASP A 104 -18.62 -7.35 9.62
C ASP A 104 -18.29 -8.82 9.94
N PRO A 105 -17.22 -9.12 10.69
CA PRO A 105 -16.85 -10.50 10.97
C PRO A 105 -17.85 -11.23 11.89
N SER A 106 -18.73 -10.52 12.60
CA SER A 106 -19.72 -11.13 13.49
C SER A 106 -20.93 -11.67 12.73
N THR A 107 -21.35 -10.96 11.68
CA THR A 107 -22.51 -11.31 10.85
C THR A 107 -22.12 -11.86 9.48
N ARG A 108 -20.83 -11.76 9.12
CA ARG A 108 -20.27 -12.01 7.78
C ARG A 108 -20.88 -11.13 6.69
N ALA A 109 -21.51 -10.02 7.07
CA ALA A 109 -22.17 -9.12 6.13
C ALA A 109 -21.16 -8.23 5.41
N VAL A 110 -21.30 -8.14 4.08
CA VAL A 110 -20.62 -7.16 3.24
C VAL A 110 -21.59 -6.03 2.91
N THR A 111 -21.19 -4.79 3.20
CA THR A 111 -21.97 -3.59 2.88
C THR A 111 -21.14 -2.67 2.01
N LYS A 112 -21.52 -2.50 0.73
CA LYS A 112 -20.97 -1.44 -0.12
C LYS A 112 -21.56 -0.11 0.33
N LEU A 113 -20.70 0.84 0.73
CA LEU A 113 -21.14 2.13 1.24
C LEU A 113 -21.65 2.99 0.08
N GLN A 114 -22.88 3.47 0.21
CA GLN A 114 -23.44 4.42 -0.73
C GLN A 114 -22.79 5.79 -0.52
N VAL A 115 -22.21 6.33 -1.58
CA VAL A 115 -21.62 7.67 -1.58
C VAL A 115 -22.72 8.70 -1.80
N THR A 116 -22.76 9.73 -0.95
CA THR A 116 -23.70 10.86 -1.08
C THR A 116 -22.95 12.18 -1.23
N ASN A 117 -23.54 13.13 -1.95
CA ASN A 117 -23.00 14.48 -2.19
C ASN A 117 -21.66 14.51 -2.93
N PHE A 118 -21.36 13.51 -3.75
CA PHE A 118 -20.16 13.47 -4.59
C PHE A 118 -20.54 13.56 -6.07
N ASP A 119 -20.36 14.74 -6.66
CA ASP A 119 -20.85 15.05 -8.01
C ASP A 119 -19.72 15.10 -9.07
N ASP A 120 -18.52 14.60 -8.77
CA ASP A 120 -17.45 14.52 -9.76
C ASP A 120 -17.83 13.51 -10.86
N PRO A 121 -17.95 13.93 -12.13
CA PRO A 121 -18.41 13.05 -13.22
C PRO A 121 -17.45 11.90 -13.54
N ARG A 122 -16.23 11.93 -12.98
CA ARG A 122 -15.23 10.86 -13.14
C ARG A 122 -15.43 9.73 -12.13
N GLY A 123 -16.25 9.96 -11.09
CA GLY A 123 -16.51 8.99 -10.04
C GLY A 123 -15.28 8.70 -9.18
N LEU A 124 -15.33 7.58 -8.46
CA LEU A 124 -14.23 7.08 -7.67
C LEU A 124 -13.39 6.07 -8.46
N SER A 125 -12.07 6.19 -8.30
CA SER A 125 -11.04 5.23 -8.65
C SER A 125 -10.19 5.01 -7.41
N VAL A 126 -10.65 4.13 -6.52
CA VAL A 126 -10.12 4.03 -5.15
C VAL A 126 -8.76 3.32 -5.11
N HIS A 127 -7.86 3.78 -4.26
CA HIS A 127 -6.54 3.15 -4.03
C HIS A 127 -6.30 3.04 -2.52
N GLY A 128 -5.26 3.69 -1.99
CA GLY A 128 -5.05 3.82 -0.56
C GLY A 128 -6.19 4.55 0.16
N MET A 129 -6.36 4.23 1.42
CA MET A 129 -7.49 4.67 2.25
C MET A 129 -7.14 4.62 3.73
N ASP A 130 -7.63 5.59 4.48
CA ASP A 130 -7.64 5.55 5.94
C ASP A 130 -9.04 5.77 6.51
N VAL A 131 -9.31 5.19 7.69
CA VAL A 131 -10.57 5.34 8.42
C VAL A 131 -10.23 5.69 9.87
N VAL A 132 -10.50 6.93 10.24
CA VAL A 132 -10.07 7.51 11.51
C VAL A 132 -11.29 7.97 12.31
N PRO A 133 -11.46 7.53 13.56
CA PRO A 133 -12.50 8.07 14.43
C PRO A 133 -12.33 9.58 14.65
N ASP A 134 -13.44 10.31 14.68
CA ASP A 134 -13.41 11.73 15.02
C ASP A 134 -12.91 11.94 16.46
N GLU A 135 -12.17 13.03 16.66
CA GLU A 135 -11.56 13.35 17.95
C GLU A 135 -12.58 13.61 19.06
N ASN A 136 -13.81 14.02 18.70
CA ASN A 136 -14.89 14.35 19.63
C ASN A 136 -16.02 13.30 19.66
N ASP A 137 -16.25 12.57 18.57
CA ASP A 137 -17.25 11.50 18.46
C ASP A 137 -16.66 10.22 17.85
N ARG A 138 -16.36 9.23 18.69
CA ARG A 138 -15.72 7.98 18.23
C ARG A 138 -16.57 7.13 17.29
N ASP A 139 -17.88 7.37 17.22
CA ASP A 139 -18.77 6.68 16.29
C ASP A 139 -18.86 7.41 14.93
N LEU A 140 -18.45 8.68 14.87
CA LEU A 140 -18.21 9.40 13.62
C LEU A 140 -16.82 9.02 13.10
N LEU A 141 -16.74 8.67 11.83
CA LEU A 141 -15.49 8.25 11.19
C LEU A 141 -15.21 9.16 10.00
N TRP A 142 -13.99 9.68 9.94
CA TRP A 142 -13.42 10.29 8.74
C TRP A 142 -12.84 9.21 7.84
N VAL A 143 -13.20 9.23 6.57
CA VAL A 143 -12.69 8.30 5.56
C VAL A 143 -11.92 9.11 4.53
N TYR A 144 -10.62 8.86 4.43
CA TYR A 144 -9.74 9.51 3.47
C TYR A 144 -9.48 8.51 2.35
N VAL A 145 -9.73 8.87 1.10
CA VAL A 145 -9.60 7.95 -0.04
C VAL A 145 -8.73 8.59 -1.11
N VAL A 146 -7.63 7.93 -1.47
CA VAL A 146 -6.87 8.25 -2.67
C VAL A 146 -7.74 7.92 -3.88
N ASN A 147 -8.05 8.94 -4.68
CA ASN A 147 -8.90 8.84 -5.86
C ASN A 147 -8.08 9.15 -7.12
N HIS A 148 -7.77 8.12 -7.89
CA HIS A 148 -7.02 8.24 -9.14
C HIS A 148 -7.92 8.62 -10.32
N ARG A 149 -8.44 9.83 -10.35
CA ARG A 149 -9.38 10.25 -11.41
C ARG A 149 -8.67 10.28 -12.78
N PRO A 150 -9.31 9.82 -13.87
CA PRO A 150 -8.79 10.08 -15.22
C PRO A 150 -8.78 11.58 -15.55
N PRO A 151 -7.96 12.03 -16.53
CA PRO A 151 -7.98 13.42 -17.00
C PRO A 151 -9.41 13.87 -17.32
N LEU A 152 -9.83 15.03 -16.79
CA LEU A 152 -11.22 15.50 -16.91
C LEU A 152 -11.67 15.63 -18.37
N ASP A 153 -10.83 16.21 -19.22
CA ASP A 153 -11.01 16.20 -20.66
C ASP A 153 -10.72 14.80 -21.21
N SER A 154 -11.78 14.11 -21.66
CA SER A 154 -11.70 12.76 -22.22
C SER A 154 -10.90 12.65 -23.52
N THR A 155 -10.55 13.78 -24.15
CA THR A 155 -9.69 13.79 -25.35
C THR A 155 -8.20 13.73 -25.01
N ILE A 156 -7.81 13.98 -23.75
CA ILE A 156 -6.43 13.90 -23.30
C ILE A 156 -6.03 12.43 -23.12
N ASP A 157 -4.93 12.04 -23.76
CA ASP A 157 -4.34 10.72 -23.59
C ASP A 157 -3.66 10.60 -22.21
N ALA A 158 -4.26 9.78 -21.33
CA ALA A 158 -3.75 9.50 -20.01
C ALA A 158 -2.38 8.81 -20.03
N ALA A 159 -1.99 8.13 -21.12
CA ALA A 159 -0.65 7.55 -21.25
C ALA A 159 0.45 8.63 -21.35
N LEU A 160 0.09 9.86 -21.71
CA LEU A 160 1.02 10.99 -21.82
C LEU A 160 1.08 11.84 -20.54
N VAL A 161 -0.05 12.00 -19.85
CA VAL A 161 -0.17 12.95 -18.71
C VAL A 161 -0.38 12.26 -17.36
N GLY A 162 -0.78 10.99 -17.36
CA GLY A 162 -1.16 10.22 -16.18
C GLY A 162 -2.53 10.59 -15.59
N ALA A 163 -2.75 10.18 -14.35
CA ALA A 163 -3.99 10.48 -13.64
C ALA A 163 -4.03 11.89 -13.04
N ASP A 164 -5.24 12.38 -12.84
CA ASP A 164 -5.58 13.60 -12.09
C ASP A 164 -5.99 13.24 -10.66
N SER A 165 -5.03 12.70 -9.92
CA SER A 165 -5.26 12.12 -8.60
C SER A 165 -5.57 13.18 -7.54
N ALA A 166 -6.43 12.83 -6.60
CA ALA A 166 -6.78 13.63 -5.43
C ALA A 166 -6.95 12.76 -4.19
N VAL A 167 -7.14 13.39 -3.03
CA VAL A 167 -7.65 12.73 -1.83
C VAL A 167 -9.06 13.24 -1.56
N GLU A 168 -10.01 12.32 -1.51
CA GLU A 168 -11.40 12.61 -1.17
C GLU A 168 -11.60 12.37 0.33
N ILE A 169 -12.24 13.32 1.02
CA ILE A 169 -12.57 13.21 2.43
C ILE A 169 -14.08 12.99 2.54
N PHE A 170 -14.45 11.91 3.20
CA PHE A 170 -15.83 11.56 3.55
C PHE A 170 -15.99 11.51 5.07
N LYS A 171 -17.24 11.57 5.50
CA LYS A 171 -17.66 11.20 6.85
C LYS A 171 -18.65 10.05 6.78
N THR A 172 -18.56 9.12 7.71
CA THR A 172 -19.52 8.04 7.91
C THR A 172 -19.72 7.80 9.40
N ARG A 173 -20.64 6.90 9.76
CA ARG A 173 -20.76 6.42 11.13
C ARG A 173 -20.48 4.93 11.20
N LEU A 174 -19.99 4.48 12.36
CA LEU A 174 -19.74 3.06 12.58
C LEU A 174 -21.01 2.23 12.32
N GLY A 175 -20.91 1.27 11.40
CA GLY A 175 -22.04 0.41 11.01
C GLY A 175 -23.05 1.04 10.05
N ALA A 176 -22.83 2.28 9.60
CA ALA A 176 -23.67 2.88 8.57
C ALA A 176 -23.47 2.22 7.20
N SER A 177 -24.46 2.39 6.32
CA SER A 177 -24.41 1.93 4.92
C SER A 177 -24.09 3.05 3.93
N THR A 178 -23.76 4.25 4.41
CA THR A 178 -23.51 5.44 3.59
C THR A 178 -22.22 6.13 4.02
N MET A 179 -21.55 6.81 3.10
CA MET A 179 -20.50 7.78 3.39
C MET A 179 -20.79 9.07 2.64
N GLU A 180 -20.80 10.19 3.36
CA GLU A 180 -21.11 11.50 2.81
C GLU A 180 -19.80 12.21 2.46
N TRP A 181 -19.68 12.66 1.21
CA TRP A 181 -18.55 13.46 0.77
C TRP A 181 -18.52 14.80 1.47
N VAL A 182 -17.33 15.24 1.85
CA VAL A 182 -17.09 16.50 2.57
C VAL A 182 -16.28 17.45 1.70
N THR A 183 -15.15 16.99 1.16
CA THR A 183 -14.32 17.81 0.26
C THR A 183 -13.35 16.95 -0.54
N THR A 184 -12.92 17.47 -1.68
CA THR A 184 -11.77 17.00 -2.43
C THR A 184 -10.56 17.86 -2.06
N VAL A 185 -9.39 17.24 -1.89
CA VAL A 185 -8.11 17.96 -1.74
C VAL A 185 -7.20 17.54 -2.89
N GLU A 186 -6.72 18.53 -3.64
CA GLU A 186 -5.84 18.36 -4.78
C GLU A 186 -4.73 19.41 -4.75
N ASP A 187 -3.48 18.97 -4.95
CA ASP A 187 -2.33 19.85 -5.15
C ASP A 187 -1.31 19.08 -6.01
N PRO A 188 -1.29 19.27 -7.33
CA PRO A 188 -0.41 18.49 -8.21
C PRO A 188 1.09 18.76 -7.99
N SER A 189 1.45 19.79 -7.23
CA SER A 189 2.84 20.07 -6.85
C SER A 189 3.31 19.22 -5.65
N ILE A 190 2.38 18.68 -4.86
CA ILE A 190 2.66 17.87 -3.67
C ILE A 190 2.12 16.43 -3.79
N MET A 191 0.92 16.25 -4.36
CA MET A 191 0.23 14.97 -4.58
C MET A 191 0.27 14.60 -6.06
N LEU A 192 1.45 14.23 -6.54
CA LEU A 192 1.66 13.88 -7.95
C LEU A 192 1.20 12.45 -8.27
N THR A 193 1.53 11.52 -7.38
CA THR A 193 1.31 10.06 -7.54
C THR A 193 0.90 9.44 -6.19
N PRO A 194 -0.17 9.96 -5.56
CA PRO A 194 -0.57 9.52 -4.23
C PRO A 194 -0.82 8.01 -4.21
N ASN A 195 -0.31 7.31 -3.20
CA ASN A 195 -0.42 5.86 -3.07
C ASN A 195 -1.31 5.51 -1.87
N ASP A 196 -0.85 5.80 -0.66
CA ASP A 196 -1.58 5.59 0.59
C ASP A 196 -1.70 6.88 1.41
N VAL A 197 -2.68 6.92 2.30
CA VAL A 197 -3.04 8.11 3.07
C VAL A 197 -3.13 7.78 4.56
N MET A 198 -2.71 8.72 5.40
CA MET A 198 -2.84 8.68 6.86
C MET A 198 -3.61 9.93 7.31
N GLY A 199 -4.86 9.73 7.72
CA GLY A 199 -5.80 10.79 8.07
C GLY A 199 -5.58 11.38 9.47
N GLY A 200 -6.01 12.63 9.66
CA GLY A 200 -6.22 13.23 10.97
C GLY A 200 -7.60 12.89 11.54
N ALA A 201 -7.75 13.00 12.86
CA ALA A 201 -9.03 12.76 13.55
C ALA A 201 -10.03 13.93 13.46
N ASN A 202 -9.71 14.96 12.68
CA ASN A 202 -10.48 16.21 12.59
C ASN A 202 -11.09 16.46 11.20
N GLY A 203 -10.90 15.54 10.25
CA GLY A 203 -11.39 15.69 8.88
C GLY A 203 -10.72 16.79 8.06
N GLN A 204 -9.62 17.40 8.55
CA GLN A 204 -9.01 18.59 7.96
C GLN A 204 -7.58 18.40 7.51
N GLU A 205 -6.86 17.42 8.06
CA GLU A 205 -5.47 17.15 7.69
C GLU A 205 -5.22 15.69 7.36
N PHE A 206 -4.20 15.43 6.55
CA PHE A 206 -3.69 14.10 6.26
C PHE A 206 -2.25 14.15 5.74
N TRP A 207 -1.59 13.00 5.76
CA TRP A 207 -0.32 12.74 5.09
C TRP A 207 -0.54 11.72 3.98
N VAL A 208 0.18 11.87 2.88
CA VAL A 208 0.00 11.02 1.69
C VAL A 208 1.35 10.68 1.09
N THR A 209 1.58 9.40 0.84
CA THR A 209 2.78 8.92 0.16
C THR A 209 2.65 9.11 -1.34
N ASN A 210 3.73 9.50 -2.01
CA ASN A 210 3.80 9.58 -3.47
C ASN A 210 4.73 8.49 -3.97
N ASP A 211 4.22 7.47 -4.66
CA ASP A 211 5.00 6.27 -5.02
C ASP A 211 6.06 6.50 -6.11
N SER A 212 6.00 7.65 -6.80
CA SER A 212 6.93 7.97 -7.86
C SER A 212 7.01 9.46 -8.18
N ALA A 213 8.20 9.91 -8.55
CA ALA A 213 8.37 11.21 -9.19
C ALA A 213 7.71 11.32 -10.57
N MET A 214 7.33 10.20 -11.20
CA MET A 214 6.80 10.16 -12.56
C MET A 214 5.38 9.62 -12.60
N LYS A 215 4.47 10.33 -13.28
CA LYS A 215 3.08 9.86 -13.47
C LYS A 215 2.95 8.70 -14.46
N VAL A 216 3.87 8.59 -15.41
CA VAL A 216 3.79 7.62 -16.51
C VAL A 216 5.16 7.02 -16.83
N GLY A 217 5.15 5.85 -17.47
CA GLY A 217 6.30 5.28 -18.16
C GLY A 217 7.24 4.42 -17.31
N LEU A 218 8.24 3.84 -17.98
CA LEU A 218 9.11 2.80 -17.43
C LEU A 218 10.04 3.28 -16.29
N MET A 219 10.22 4.60 -16.14
CA MET A 219 11.02 5.16 -15.04
C MET A 219 10.41 4.86 -13.66
N ARG A 220 9.09 4.66 -13.59
CA ARG A 220 8.42 4.18 -12.37
C ARG A 220 9.01 2.83 -11.92
N MET A 221 9.13 1.88 -12.85
CA MET A 221 9.70 0.56 -12.61
C MET A 221 11.20 0.63 -12.30
N PHE A 222 11.93 1.51 -12.97
CA PHE A 222 13.37 1.70 -12.72
C PHE A 222 13.63 2.12 -11.27
N HIS A 223 12.88 3.11 -10.74
CA HIS A 223 13.03 3.55 -9.36
C HIS A 223 12.76 2.44 -8.34
N LEU A 224 11.72 1.64 -8.60
CA LEU A 224 11.36 0.49 -7.79
C LEU A 224 12.50 -0.53 -7.71
N LEU A 225 13.01 -0.97 -8.88
CA LEU A 225 14.02 -2.03 -8.99
C LEU A 225 15.41 -1.63 -8.52
N PHE A 226 15.81 -0.37 -8.73
CA PHE A 226 17.17 0.10 -8.46
C PHE A 226 17.29 0.98 -7.20
N ARG A 227 16.27 0.97 -6.33
CA ARG A 227 16.25 1.71 -5.05
C ARG A 227 16.63 3.18 -5.22
N VAL A 228 15.95 3.89 -6.11
CA VAL A 228 16.19 5.34 -6.27
C VAL A 228 15.36 6.12 -5.26
N LYS A 229 16.02 7.03 -4.52
CA LYS A 229 15.38 7.93 -3.54
C LYS A 229 14.61 9.08 -4.22
N ALA A 230 13.54 8.75 -4.92
CA ALA A 230 12.77 9.71 -5.73
C ALA A 230 11.35 9.99 -5.21
N THR A 231 10.95 9.37 -4.09
CA THR A 231 9.60 9.49 -3.53
C THR A 231 9.55 10.40 -2.31
N TRP A 232 8.34 10.81 -1.89
CA TRP A 232 8.13 11.73 -0.78
C TRP A 232 6.76 11.53 -0.14
N VAL A 233 6.58 12.10 1.05
CA VAL A 233 5.30 12.23 1.72
C VAL A 233 4.87 13.70 1.69
N GLY A 234 3.65 13.95 1.24
CA GLY A 234 2.99 15.24 1.39
C GLY A 234 2.20 15.31 2.69
N TYR A 235 2.17 16.48 3.32
CA TYR A 235 1.17 16.84 4.32
C TYR A 235 0.20 17.84 3.68
N CYS A 236 -1.09 17.65 3.89
CA CYS A 236 -2.13 18.53 3.37
C CYS A 236 -3.10 18.94 4.47
N HIS A 237 -3.53 20.20 4.43
CA HIS A 237 -4.60 20.71 5.26
C HIS A 237 -5.64 21.41 4.38
N VAL A 238 -6.93 21.08 4.55
CA VAL A 238 -8.05 21.54 3.70
C VAL A 238 -8.06 23.07 3.50
N LYS A 239 -7.67 23.83 4.53
CA LYS A 239 -7.65 25.31 4.46
C LYS A 239 -6.29 25.94 4.19
N SER A 240 -5.21 25.24 4.53
CA SER A 240 -3.86 25.83 4.59
C SER A 240 -2.96 25.37 3.44
N GLY A 241 -3.47 24.48 2.59
CA GLY A 241 -2.74 23.91 1.46
C GLY A 241 -1.86 22.73 1.86
N CYS A 242 -1.00 22.33 0.92
CA CYS A 242 -0.12 21.18 1.08
C CYS A 242 1.36 21.61 1.13
N LYS A 243 2.19 20.76 1.73
CA LYS A 243 3.66 20.87 1.69
C LYS A 243 4.31 19.49 1.76
N ILE A 244 5.59 19.42 1.39
CA ILE A 244 6.39 18.20 1.59
C ILE A 244 6.61 18.01 3.10
N ALA A 245 6.26 16.83 3.61
CA ALA A 245 6.49 16.44 5.00
C ALA A 245 7.86 15.76 5.16
N VAL A 246 8.26 14.95 4.16
CA VAL A 246 9.61 14.36 4.04
C VAL A 246 9.86 13.91 2.60
N ASP A 247 11.09 14.00 2.11
CA ASP A 247 11.49 13.63 0.74
C ASP A 247 12.64 12.62 0.69
N LYS A 248 13.00 12.20 -0.54
CA LYS A 248 14.10 11.26 -0.82
C LYS A 248 13.88 9.89 -0.17
N LEU A 249 12.63 9.41 -0.24
CA LEU A 249 12.22 8.07 0.16
C LEU A 249 12.44 7.08 -0.99
N TYR A 250 12.58 5.80 -0.64
CA TYR A 250 12.59 4.70 -1.59
C TYR A 250 11.15 4.21 -1.81
N SER A 251 10.59 4.37 -3.01
CA SER A 251 9.27 3.85 -3.42
C SER A 251 8.25 3.79 -2.27
N SER A 252 7.97 4.93 -1.64
CA SER A 252 7.07 5.00 -0.49
C SER A 252 5.68 4.51 -0.87
N ASN A 253 5.15 3.57 -0.10
CA ASN A 253 3.87 2.94 -0.34
C ASN A 253 2.94 3.17 0.88
N GLY A 254 2.68 2.15 1.68
CA GLY A 254 1.82 2.23 2.86
C GLY A 254 2.32 3.21 3.92
N ILE A 255 1.40 3.94 4.55
CA ILE A 255 1.67 4.85 5.67
C ILE A 255 0.68 4.60 6.80
N VAL A 256 1.17 4.59 8.03
CA VAL A 256 0.31 4.38 9.20
C VAL A 256 0.82 5.11 10.44
N ARG A 257 -0.11 5.60 11.27
CA ARG A 257 0.19 6.18 12.58
C ARG A 257 0.20 5.09 13.64
N HIS A 258 1.34 4.86 14.28
CA HIS A 258 1.41 3.97 15.42
C HIS A 258 0.81 4.65 16.67
N PRO A 259 0.24 3.91 17.65
CA PRO A 259 -0.36 4.50 18.85
C PRO A 259 0.56 5.36 19.72
N ASP A 260 1.89 5.20 19.60
CA ASP A 260 2.87 6.08 20.27
C ASP A 260 3.08 7.42 19.55
N GLY A 261 2.39 7.66 18.43
CA GLY A 261 2.47 8.86 17.62
C GLY A 261 3.51 8.81 16.51
N SER A 262 4.37 7.77 16.45
CA SER A 262 5.31 7.59 15.35
C SER A 262 4.58 7.24 14.04
N VAL A 263 5.18 7.64 12.92
CA VAL A 263 4.64 7.38 11.57
C VAL A 263 5.51 6.34 10.90
N TRP A 264 4.89 5.27 10.43
CA TRP A 264 5.58 4.14 9.80
C TRP A 264 5.24 4.12 8.32
N ILE A 265 6.27 4.04 7.47
CA ILE A 265 6.13 4.07 6.02
C ILE A 265 6.84 2.85 5.43
N SER A 266 6.12 2.03 4.67
CA SER A 266 6.72 0.91 3.95
C SER A 266 7.37 1.38 2.64
N SER A 267 8.41 0.65 2.24
CA SER A 267 9.04 0.81 0.94
C SER A 267 8.80 -0.42 0.09
N SER A 268 8.14 -0.24 -1.06
CA SER A 268 8.01 -1.31 -2.06
C SER A 268 9.28 -1.51 -2.87
N ALA A 269 10.30 -0.66 -2.69
CA ALA A 269 11.58 -0.83 -3.36
C ALA A 269 12.23 -2.14 -2.92
N VAL A 270 13.12 -2.64 -3.78
CA VAL A 270 13.78 -3.92 -3.55
C VAL A 270 14.79 -3.80 -2.41
N GLY A 271 14.29 -3.96 -1.19
CA GLY A 271 15.00 -3.77 0.08
C GLY A 271 14.20 -4.30 1.28
N GLY A 272 12.86 -4.31 1.21
CA GLY A 272 12.03 -4.89 2.27
C GLY A 272 12.14 -4.13 3.60
N ASP A 273 12.22 -2.79 3.50
CA ASP A 273 12.39 -1.85 4.60
C ASP A 273 11.07 -1.17 4.99
N ILE A 274 10.84 -1.01 6.30
CA ILE A 274 9.88 -0.07 6.86
C ILE A 274 10.66 1.03 7.58
N PHE A 275 10.35 2.28 7.27
CA PHE A 275 10.98 3.46 7.85
C PHE A 275 10.06 4.10 8.89
N ILE A 276 10.62 4.43 10.06
CA ILE A 276 9.89 5.03 11.18
C ILE A 276 10.28 6.49 11.30
N TYR A 277 9.28 7.34 11.51
CA TYR A 277 9.42 8.78 11.57
C TYR A 277 8.77 9.36 12.82
N GLU A 278 9.40 10.39 13.36
CA GLU A 278 8.82 11.26 14.36
C GLU A 278 8.13 12.45 13.67
N GLN A 279 6.86 12.68 14.00
CA GLN A 279 6.13 13.84 13.52
C GLN A 279 6.53 15.09 14.31
N GLN A 280 6.94 16.13 13.60
CA GLN A 280 7.32 17.41 14.17
C GLN A 280 6.10 18.32 14.39
N ALA A 281 6.27 19.37 15.20
CA ALA A 281 5.21 20.34 15.49
C ALA A 281 4.65 21.02 14.22
N ASP A 282 5.51 21.22 13.22
CA ASP A 282 5.13 21.80 11.94
C ASP A 282 4.59 20.77 10.94
N LYS A 283 4.34 19.52 11.36
CA LYS A 283 3.80 18.41 10.56
C LYS A 283 4.80 17.79 9.56
N THR A 284 6.08 18.19 9.58
CA THR A 284 7.14 17.45 8.89
C THR A 284 7.47 16.14 9.61
N LEU A 285 8.16 15.24 8.91
CA LEU A 285 8.53 13.92 9.42
C LEU A 285 10.05 13.78 9.43
N VAL A 286 10.60 13.37 10.57
CA VAL A 286 12.05 13.11 10.73
C VAL A 286 12.27 11.61 10.92
N GLN A 287 13.06 11.00 10.05
CA GLN A 287 13.33 9.56 10.14
C GLN A 287 14.13 9.28 11.41
N THR A 288 13.63 8.37 12.24
CA THR A 288 14.32 7.93 13.47
C THR A 288 14.94 6.55 13.28
N GLU A 289 14.23 5.62 12.63
CA GLU A 289 14.60 4.20 12.64
C GLU A 289 14.21 3.49 11.33
N VAL A 290 14.74 2.26 11.18
CA VAL A 290 14.44 1.37 10.05
C VAL A 290 14.24 -0.04 10.59
N VAL A 291 13.23 -0.74 10.07
CA VAL A 291 12.96 -2.16 10.34
C VAL A 291 13.11 -2.95 9.04
N HIS A 292 13.99 -3.95 9.05
CA HIS A 292 14.18 -4.85 7.91
C HIS A 292 13.23 -6.05 8.05
N VAL A 293 12.26 -6.17 7.14
CA VAL A 293 11.27 -7.25 7.11
C VAL A 293 11.61 -8.29 6.05
N GLY A 294 12.12 -7.81 4.90
CA GLY A 294 12.39 -8.63 3.71
C GLY A 294 11.13 -8.93 2.88
N GLY A 295 11.34 -9.27 1.59
CA GLY A 295 10.25 -9.44 0.62
C GLY A 295 9.66 -8.10 0.13
N GLY A 296 8.73 -8.18 -0.83
CA GLY A 296 8.09 -6.99 -1.39
C GLY A 296 7.02 -6.44 -0.46
N LEU A 297 7.30 -5.33 0.23
CA LEU A 297 6.35 -4.68 1.11
C LEU A 297 5.36 -3.81 0.34
N ASP A 298 4.15 -3.74 0.87
CA ASP A 298 3.07 -2.90 0.36
C ASP A 298 2.40 -2.18 1.55
N ASN A 299 1.08 -2.13 1.66
CA ASN A 299 0.44 -1.42 2.77
C ASN A 299 0.71 -2.02 4.16
N LEU A 300 0.66 -1.12 5.14
CA LEU A 300 0.73 -1.40 6.57
C LEU A 300 -0.66 -1.25 7.23
N GLY A 301 -0.95 -2.11 8.20
CA GLY A 301 -2.13 -2.04 9.06
C GLY A 301 -1.74 -2.04 10.54
N LEU A 302 -2.67 -1.64 11.41
CA LEU A 302 -2.50 -1.69 12.87
C LEU A 302 -3.23 -2.89 13.46
N ALA A 303 -2.62 -3.52 14.46
CA ALA A 303 -3.28 -4.49 15.32
C ALA A 303 -2.65 -4.49 16.72
N ASP A 304 -3.41 -4.13 17.74
CA ASP A 304 -3.02 -4.24 19.15
C ASP A 304 -1.65 -3.64 19.48
N GLY A 305 -1.33 -2.46 18.93
CA GLY A 305 -0.04 -1.80 19.12
C GLY A 305 1.13 -2.46 18.37
N SER A 306 0.83 -3.33 17.40
CA SER A 306 1.78 -3.87 16.44
C SER A 306 1.42 -3.39 15.02
N ILE A 307 2.41 -3.42 14.13
CA ILE A 307 2.20 -3.21 12.70
C ILE A 307 2.00 -4.57 12.02
N ILE A 308 1.01 -4.66 11.14
CA ILE A 308 0.80 -5.79 10.25
C ILE A 308 1.23 -5.36 8.85
N ALA A 309 2.28 -5.98 8.32
CA ALA A 309 2.78 -5.71 6.98
C ALA A 309 2.31 -6.79 6.01
N SER A 310 1.77 -6.35 4.87
CA SER A 310 1.58 -7.21 3.71
C SER A 310 2.90 -7.41 2.96
N VAL A 311 3.19 -8.64 2.57
CA VAL A 311 4.44 -9.01 1.91
C VAL A 311 4.16 -9.90 0.71
N ALA A 312 4.64 -9.49 -0.46
CA ALA A 312 4.76 -10.31 -1.66
C ALA A 312 6.09 -11.10 -1.60
N PRO A 313 6.10 -12.40 -1.27
CA PRO A 313 7.34 -13.17 -1.10
C PRO A 313 8.11 -13.35 -2.41
N LYS A 314 7.40 -13.32 -3.55
CA LYS A 314 7.93 -13.44 -4.91
C LYS A 314 7.59 -12.20 -5.73
N LEU A 315 8.08 -11.04 -5.29
CA LEU A 315 7.74 -9.73 -5.87
C LEU A 315 7.95 -9.68 -7.40
N LEU A 316 9.04 -10.24 -7.94
CA LEU A 316 9.27 -10.21 -9.40
C LEU A 316 8.26 -11.08 -10.16
N HIS A 317 7.81 -12.19 -9.56
CA HIS A 317 6.74 -13.00 -10.14
C HIS A 317 5.46 -12.17 -10.23
N PHE A 318 5.10 -11.49 -9.13
CA PHE A 318 3.92 -10.63 -9.12
C PHE A 318 4.03 -9.53 -10.18
N ILE A 319 5.12 -8.75 -10.17
CA ILE A 319 5.35 -7.62 -11.09
C ILE A 319 5.30 -8.05 -12.55
N PHE A 320 5.96 -9.14 -12.93
CA PHE A 320 6.10 -9.52 -14.34
C PHE A 320 5.06 -10.52 -14.85
N LYS A 321 4.22 -11.08 -13.97
CA LYS A 321 3.21 -12.08 -14.35
C LYS A 321 1.84 -11.79 -13.77
N SER A 322 1.65 -11.98 -12.46
CA SER A 322 0.31 -11.96 -11.86
C SER A 322 -0.37 -10.60 -12.00
N SER A 323 0.37 -9.49 -11.85
CA SER A 323 -0.17 -8.13 -11.99
C SER A 323 -0.75 -7.82 -13.38
N HIS A 324 -0.36 -8.58 -14.40
CA HIS A 324 -0.83 -8.45 -15.78
C HIS A 324 -1.89 -9.50 -16.14
N ASN A 325 -2.02 -10.55 -15.32
CA ASN A 325 -3.00 -11.62 -15.50
C ASN A 325 -3.43 -12.15 -14.12
N PRO A 326 -4.57 -11.68 -13.59
CA PRO A 326 -5.11 -12.12 -12.29
C PRO A 326 -5.37 -13.62 -12.17
N SER A 327 -5.37 -14.37 -13.29
CA SER A 327 -5.50 -15.83 -13.27
C SER A 327 -4.19 -16.55 -12.93
N VAL A 328 -3.05 -15.85 -12.88
CA VAL A 328 -1.75 -16.40 -12.51
C VAL A 328 -1.54 -16.21 -11.00
N PRO A 329 -1.57 -17.29 -10.19
CA PRO A 329 -1.43 -17.17 -8.74
C PRO A 329 -0.10 -16.56 -8.33
N SER A 330 -0.12 -15.84 -7.20
CA SER A 330 1.06 -15.27 -6.55
C SER A 330 1.17 -15.78 -5.13
N ALA A 331 2.41 -15.94 -4.66
CA ALA A 331 2.67 -16.21 -3.25
C ALA A 331 2.29 -14.99 -2.40
N ALA A 332 1.91 -15.24 -1.14
CA ALA A 332 1.43 -14.24 -0.21
C ALA A 332 2.02 -14.44 1.18
N ALA A 333 2.26 -13.36 1.90
CA ALA A 333 2.60 -13.44 3.31
C ALA A 333 2.10 -12.20 4.07
N ALA A 334 1.93 -12.36 5.38
CA ALA A 334 1.70 -11.25 6.31
C ALA A 334 2.64 -11.40 7.50
N TYR A 335 3.18 -10.27 7.95
CA TYR A 335 4.14 -10.20 9.05
C TYR A 335 3.63 -9.27 10.13
N ARG A 336 3.87 -9.61 11.39
CA ARG A 336 3.67 -8.76 12.56
C ARG A 336 5.00 -8.16 12.99
N ILE A 337 5.02 -6.85 13.16
CA ILE A 337 6.15 -6.12 13.73
C ILE A 337 5.72 -5.55 15.07
N SER A 338 6.42 -5.94 16.14
CA SER A 338 6.16 -5.48 17.50
C SER A 338 7.46 -5.06 18.18
N LEU A 339 7.36 -4.37 19.31
CA LEU A 339 8.52 -4.15 20.18
C LEU A 339 9.09 -5.49 20.63
N ASN A 340 10.41 -5.60 20.62
CA ASN A 340 11.12 -6.78 21.10
C ASN A 340 11.30 -6.69 22.61
N THR A 341 10.62 -7.57 23.35
CA THR A 341 10.79 -7.74 24.80
C THR A 341 11.60 -8.99 25.15
N GLY A 342 12.11 -9.70 24.14
CA GLY A 342 12.88 -10.92 24.30
C GLY A 342 14.35 -10.67 24.63
N LYS A 343 15.14 -11.75 24.78
CA LYS A 343 16.56 -11.67 25.12
C LYS A 343 17.40 -10.86 24.13
N SER A 344 17.02 -10.85 22.85
CA SER A 344 17.78 -10.12 21.83
C SER A 344 17.64 -8.59 21.93
N SER A 345 16.63 -8.09 22.66
CA SER A 345 16.52 -6.66 22.95
C SER A 345 17.72 -6.13 23.75
N TYR A 346 18.32 -6.94 24.62
CA TYR A 346 19.56 -6.61 25.34
C TYR A 346 20.79 -6.50 24.41
N PHE A 347 20.70 -7.00 23.18
CA PHE A 347 21.73 -6.90 22.14
C PHE A 347 21.40 -5.85 21.07
N GLY A 348 20.40 -5.00 21.30
CA GLY A 348 20.05 -3.88 20.43
C GLY A 348 18.97 -4.18 19.37
N GLU A 349 18.42 -5.40 19.32
CA GLU A 349 17.28 -5.69 18.45
C GLU A 349 16.01 -5.07 19.03
N LYS A 350 15.61 -3.90 18.52
CA LYS A 350 14.45 -3.18 19.04
C LYS A 350 13.10 -3.77 18.63
N TYR A 351 13.01 -4.36 17.45
CA TYR A 351 11.76 -4.89 16.90
C TYR A 351 11.83 -6.39 16.66
N LYS A 352 10.73 -7.08 16.93
CA LYS A 352 10.50 -8.47 16.55
C LYS A 352 9.66 -8.49 15.27
N VAL A 353 10.14 -9.21 14.26
CA VAL A 353 9.42 -9.43 13.00
C VAL A 353 8.98 -10.90 12.96
N GLU A 354 7.68 -11.13 12.99
CA GLU A 354 7.06 -12.46 13.06
C GLU A 354 6.22 -12.72 11.82
N LYS A 355 6.50 -13.80 11.10
CA LYS A 355 5.66 -14.24 9.98
C LYS A 355 4.38 -14.86 10.54
N LEU A 356 3.23 -14.27 10.21
CA LEU A 356 1.92 -14.73 10.68
C LEU A 356 1.27 -15.71 9.71
N PHE A 357 1.50 -15.50 8.42
CA PHE A 357 0.85 -16.22 7.34
C PHE A 357 1.81 -16.29 6.16
N GLU A 358 1.83 -17.42 5.46
CA GLU A 358 2.48 -17.55 4.17
C GLU A 358 1.76 -18.60 3.32
N ASP A 359 1.49 -18.26 2.07
CA ASP A 359 0.81 -19.09 1.07
C ASP A 359 1.61 -19.08 -0.23
N ASP A 360 1.65 -20.22 -0.91
CA ASP A 360 2.32 -20.38 -2.21
C ASP A 360 1.47 -19.91 -3.40
N GLY A 361 0.24 -19.46 -3.11
CA GLY A 361 -0.76 -19.00 -4.06
C GLY A 361 -1.91 -19.98 -4.21
N SER A 362 -1.90 -21.10 -3.48
CA SER A 362 -2.97 -22.11 -3.54
C SER A 362 -4.23 -21.70 -2.76
N VAL A 363 -4.11 -20.82 -1.76
CA VAL A 363 -5.25 -20.38 -0.94
C VAL A 363 -5.70 -18.97 -1.32
N PHE A 364 -4.80 -17.98 -1.29
CA PHE A 364 -5.15 -16.58 -1.56
C PHE A 364 -5.18 -16.25 -3.05
N GLY A 365 -4.36 -16.92 -3.85
CA GLY A 365 -4.31 -16.74 -5.31
C GLY A 365 -3.76 -15.38 -5.79
N SER A 366 -3.26 -14.52 -4.91
CA SER A 366 -2.76 -13.19 -5.27
C SER A 366 -1.62 -12.73 -4.35
N ALA A 367 -0.87 -11.70 -4.75
CA ALA A 367 0.07 -11.04 -3.85
C ALA A 367 -0.71 -10.05 -2.96
N PRO A 368 -0.48 -10.03 -1.64
CA PRO A 368 -1.21 -9.13 -0.78
C PRO A 368 -0.64 -7.73 -0.92
N THR A 369 -1.52 -6.76 -1.08
CA THR A 369 -1.17 -5.34 -1.00
C THR A 369 -1.59 -4.75 0.34
N THR A 370 -2.37 -5.46 1.14
CA THR A 370 -2.82 -5.00 2.44
C THR A 370 -3.11 -6.16 3.38
N ALA A 371 -2.84 -5.94 4.66
CA ALA A 371 -3.12 -6.89 5.72
C ALA A 371 -3.43 -6.16 7.03
N GLY A 372 -4.32 -6.75 7.83
CA GLY A 372 -4.69 -6.20 9.13
C GLY A 372 -5.23 -7.30 10.04
N MET A 373 -5.30 -7.03 11.35
CA MET A 373 -5.80 -8.02 12.31
C MET A 373 -6.72 -7.41 13.34
N HIS A 374 -7.65 -8.23 13.83
CA HIS A 374 -8.41 -7.96 15.05
C HIS A 374 -8.48 -9.23 15.90
N GLY A 375 -7.90 -9.18 17.10
CA GLY A 375 -7.65 -10.36 17.92
C GLY A 375 -6.83 -11.41 17.14
N ASN A 376 -7.34 -12.64 17.06
CA ASN A 376 -6.70 -13.75 16.34
C ASN A 376 -7.19 -13.90 14.89
N THR A 377 -7.80 -12.87 14.32
CA THR A 377 -8.29 -12.91 12.94
C THR A 377 -7.43 -12.02 12.07
N LEU A 378 -6.85 -12.61 11.02
CA LEU A 378 -6.06 -11.93 10.00
C LEU A 378 -6.91 -11.73 8.75
N TYR A 379 -6.84 -10.52 8.21
CA TYR A 379 -7.49 -10.12 6.97
C TYR A 379 -6.40 -9.79 5.94
N LEU A 380 -6.44 -10.40 4.76
CA LEU A 380 -5.56 -10.06 3.64
C LEU A 380 -6.39 -9.69 2.41
N HIS A 381 -5.94 -8.64 1.72
CA HIS A 381 -6.42 -8.32 0.39
C HIS A 381 -5.25 -7.85 -0.50
N GLY A 382 -5.56 -7.39 -1.70
CA GLY A 382 -4.65 -7.34 -2.83
C GLY A 382 -5.28 -6.61 -3.98
N ILE A 383 -4.48 -5.78 -4.66
CA ILE A 383 -4.90 -4.95 -5.79
C ILE A 383 -5.64 -5.73 -6.89
N ILE A 384 -5.26 -6.99 -7.13
CA ILE A 384 -5.93 -7.89 -8.09
C ILE A 384 -6.43 -9.18 -7.43
N ALA A 385 -6.61 -9.18 -6.11
CA ALA A 385 -7.04 -10.37 -5.39
C ALA A 385 -8.51 -10.71 -5.71
N PRO A 386 -8.84 -11.99 -5.87
CA PRO A 386 -10.18 -12.43 -6.24
C PRO A 386 -11.20 -12.30 -5.10
N HIS A 387 -10.74 -12.30 -3.85
CA HIS A 387 -11.56 -12.24 -2.65
C HIS A 387 -10.80 -11.57 -1.49
N LEU A 388 -11.51 -11.17 -0.43
CA LEU A 388 -10.93 -10.94 0.89
C LEU A 388 -10.65 -12.30 1.55
N LEU A 389 -9.43 -12.51 2.03
CA LEU A 389 -9.07 -13.72 2.78
C LEU A 389 -9.13 -13.44 4.29
N VAL A 390 -9.88 -14.28 5.01
CA VAL A 390 -10.07 -14.18 6.47
C VAL A 390 -9.51 -15.44 7.13
N CYS A 391 -8.41 -15.32 7.87
CA CYS A 391 -7.73 -16.45 8.51
C CYS A 391 -7.76 -16.36 10.04
N LYS A 392 -7.91 -17.51 10.71
CA LYS A 392 -7.69 -17.64 12.15
C LYS A 392 -6.24 -18.05 12.42
N ILE A 393 -5.51 -17.21 13.15
CA ILE A 393 -4.09 -17.40 13.50
C ILE A 393 -3.98 -17.94 14.93
#